data_AF-A0A9W7A9F3-F1
#
_entry.id   AF-A0A9W7A9F3-F1
#
_cell.length_a   1.000
_cell.length_b   1.000
_cell.length_c   1.000
_cell.angle_alpha   90.00
_cell.angle_beta   90.00
_cell.angle_gamma   90.00
#
_symmetry.space_group_name_H-M   'P 1'
#
loop_
_entity.id
_entity.type
_entity.pdbx_description
1 polymer ?
#
loop_
_entity_poly.entity_id
_entity_poly.type
_entity_poly.pdbx_seq_one_letter_code
_entity_poly.pdbx_strand_id
1 'polypeptide(L)'
;MSNSPLPSSLRCATQIGITQLRFKPAFNPYTEPSMEIFGYHPDLKKWTEIGNSGMFRPEMLAPMGLPENVRVIAWGLSLERPTMIKYRIKNIRDLFGHKVELARTKTAPVCRFD
;
A
#
# COMPACT_ATOMS: atom_id res chain seq x y z
N MET A 1 11.10 -18.85 7.04
CA MET A 1 9.72 -18.39 7.25
C MET A 1 9.63 -17.87 8.67
N SER A 2 9.97 -16.59 8.88
CA SER A 2 9.97 -15.97 10.21
C SER A 2 8.65 -15.21 10.37
N ASN A 3 7.81 -15.66 11.30
CA ASN A 3 6.67 -14.89 11.81
C ASN A 3 7.21 -13.79 12.72
N SER A 4 7.82 -12.76 12.15
CA SER A 4 8.03 -11.51 12.87
C SER A 4 6.67 -10.79 12.97
N PRO A 5 6.21 -10.38 14.17
CA PRO A 5 4.98 -9.63 14.31
C PRO A 5 5.07 -8.40 13.41
N LEU A 6 4.02 -8.18 12.60
CA LEU A 6 3.90 -7.00 11.75
C LEU A 6 4.25 -5.75 12.56
N PRO A 7 5.13 -4.85 12.09
CA PRO A 7 5.32 -3.55 12.69
C PRO A 7 3.94 -2.93 12.93
N SER A 8 3.69 -2.38 14.11
CA SER A 8 2.38 -1.84 14.50
C SER A 8 1.81 -0.85 13.49
N SER A 9 2.68 -0.17 12.72
CA SER A 9 2.34 0.68 11.58
C SER A 9 1.63 -0.03 10.42
N LEU A 10 1.96 -1.29 10.15
CA LEU A 10 1.38 -2.08 9.06
C LEU A 10 0.01 -2.67 9.41
N ARG A 11 -0.47 -2.51 10.65
CA ARG A 11 -1.85 -2.87 11.04
C ARG A 11 -2.91 -2.06 10.28
N CYS A 12 -2.54 -0.89 9.77
CA CYS A 12 -3.40 -0.09 8.88
C CYS A 12 -3.85 -0.90 7.65
N ALA A 13 -2.99 -1.76 7.08
CA ALA A 13 -3.37 -2.62 5.96
C ALA A 13 -4.46 -3.64 6.34
N THR A 14 -4.46 -4.11 7.59
CA THR A 14 -5.49 -5.01 8.11
C THR A 14 -6.82 -4.27 8.31
N GLN A 15 -6.79 -3.01 8.74
CA GLN A 15 -7.98 -2.14 8.81
C GLN A 15 -8.57 -1.82 7.43
N ILE A 16 -7.75 -1.81 6.39
CA ILE A 16 -8.20 -1.66 4.99
C ILE A 16 -8.86 -2.95 4.45
N GLY A 17 -8.91 -4.03 5.25
CA GLY A 17 -9.54 -5.30 4.91
C GLY A 17 -8.59 -6.30 4.24
N ILE A 18 -7.28 -6.06 4.26
CA ILE A 18 -6.28 -6.95 3.67
C ILE A 18 -5.70 -7.84 4.76
N THR A 19 -6.17 -9.09 4.83
CA THR A 19 -5.81 -10.04 5.89
C THR A 19 -4.59 -10.88 5.57
N GLN A 20 -4.31 -11.13 4.29
CA GLN A 20 -3.17 -11.94 3.85
C GLN A 20 -2.11 -11.03 3.23
N LEU A 21 -1.06 -10.73 4.01
CA LEU A 21 0.08 -9.93 3.59
C LEU A 21 1.33 -10.82 3.47
N ARG A 22 2.13 -10.59 2.44
CA ARG A 22 3.43 -11.23 2.24
C ARG A 22 4.45 -10.16 1.90
N PHE A 23 5.61 -10.24 2.55
CA PHE A 23 6.71 -9.32 2.27
C PHE A 23 7.75 -9.98 1.36
N LYS A 24 8.25 -9.20 0.41
CA LYS A 24 9.33 -9.60 -0.48
C LYS A 24 10.45 -8.55 -0.37
N PRO A 25 11.72 -8.96 -0.17
CA PRO A 25 12.83 -8.02 -0.26
C PRO A 25 12.84 -7.35 -1.62
N ALA A 26 12.95 -6.03 -1.62
CA ALA A 26 13.04 -5.20 -2.81
C ALA A 26 14.25 -4.26 -2.67
N PHE A 27 14.62 -3.60 -3.75
CA PHE A 27 15.71 -2.62 -3.73
C PHE A 27 15.14 -1.25 -4.13
N ASN A 28 15.23 -0.29 -3.21
CA ASN A 28 14.94 1.10 -3.49
C ASN A 28 16.22 1.92 -3.21
N PRO A 29 16.60 2.89 -4.05
CA PRO A 29 17.84 3.64 -3.89
C PRO A 29 17.96 4.42 -2.56
N TYR A 30 16.83 4.81 -1.98
CA TYR A 30 16.73 5.70 -0.83
C TYR A 30 16.34 4.97 0.48
N THR A 31 16.10 3.65 0.44
CA THR A 31 15.75 2.86 1.63
C THR A 31 16.58 1.58 1.76
N GLU A 32 17.03 1.29 2.98
CA GLU A 32 17.75 0.09 3.34
C GLU A 32 17.46 -0.26 4.81
N PRO A 33 16.82 -1.40 5.12
CA PRO A 33 16.24 -2.40 4.23
C PRO A 33 14.94 -1.95 3.52
N SER A 34 14.69 -2.51 2.33
CA SER A 34 13.50 -2.26 1.50
C SER A 34 12.67 -3.53 1.31
N MET A 35 11.34 -3.40 1.39
CA MET A 35 10.40 -4.51 1.36
C MET A 35 9.13 -4.14 0.59
N GLU A 36 8.81 -4.91 -0.45
CA GLU A 36 7.52 -4.87 -1.12
C GLU A 36 6.46 -5.63 -0.33
N ILE A 37 5.25 -5.11 -0.33
CA ILE A 37 4.08 -5.65 0.35
C ILE A 37 3.14 -6.20 -0.71
N PHE A 38 2.98 -7.51 -0.71
CA PHE A 38 1.97 -8.22 -1.49
C PHE A 38 0.79 -8.55 -0.62
N GLY A 39 -0.41 -8.53 -1.19
CA GLY A 39 -1.54 -9.16 -0.54
C GLY A 39 -2.37 -10.00 -1.48
N TYR A 40 -3.04 -10.96 -0.87
CA TYR A 40 -3.80 -11.95 -1.62
C TYR A 40 -5.16 -11.38 -2.01
N HIS A 41 -5.46 -11.41 -3.30
CA HIS A 41 -6.76 -11.04 -3.80
C HIS A 41 -7.68 -12.28 -3.82
N PRO A 42 -8.77 -12.33 -3.03
CA PRO A 42 -9.64 -13.50 -2.98
C PRO A 42 -10.35 -13.79 -4.31
N ASP A 43 -10.90 -12.76 -4.99
CA ASP A 43 -11.62 -12.98 -6.25
C ASP A 43 -10.71 -13.37 -7.43
N LEU A 44 -9.51 -12.77 -7.53
CA LEU A 44 -8.55 -13.07 -8.59
C LEU A 44 -7.64 -14.27 -8.26
N LYS A 45 -7.70 -14.80 -7.02
CA LYS A 45 -6.85 -15.87 -6.48
C LYS A 45 -5.35 -15.67 -6.74
N LYS A 46 -4.89 -14.41 -6.75
CA LYS A 46 -3.51 -14.03 -7.09
C LYS A 46 -2.92 -13.10 -6.05
N TRP A 47 -1.61 -13.24 -5.83
CA TRP A 47 -0.83 -12.28 -5.06
C TRP A 47 -0.62 -11.04 -5.89
N THR A 48 -1.11 -9.91 -5.38
CA THR A 48 -0.99 -8.61 -6.04
C THR A 48 -0.19 -7.68 -5.14
N GLU A 49 0.68 -6.88 -5.75
CA GLU A 49 1.43 -5.86 -5.04
C GLU A 49 0.48 -4.76 -4.54
N ILE A 50 0.51 -4.49 -3.23
CA ILE A 50 -0.32 -3.46 -2.58
C ILE A 50 0.48 -2.18 -2.40
N GLY A 51 1.77 -2.31 -2.13
CA GLY A 51 2.61 -1.18 -1.82
C GLY A 51 4.06 -1.57 -1.57
N ASN A 52 4.87 -0.57 -1.32
CA ASN A 52 6.29 -0.71 -1.00
C ASN A 52 6.55 -0.05 0.36
N SER A 53 7.53 -0.57 1.08
CA SER A 53 7.94 -0.08 2.39
C SER A 53 9.45 -0.14 2.52
N GLY A 54 10.01 0.71 3.36
CA GLY A 54 11.44 0.72 3.60
C GLY A 54 11.84 1.64 4.74
N MET A 55 13.06 1.42 5.23
CA MET A 55 13.69 2.31 6.20
C MET A 55 14.60 3.28 5.46
N PHE A 56 14.45 4.58 5.68
CA PHE A 56 15.29 5.56 5.00
C PHE A 56 16.74 5.44 5.43
N ARG A 57 17.62 5.55 4.44
CA ARG A 57 19.07 5.55 4.62
C ARG A 57 19.54 6.82 5.34
N PRO A 58 20.55 6.74 6.22
CA PRO A 58 21.05 7.90 6.95
C PRO A 58 21.59 8.99 6.02
N GLU A 59 22.16 8.62 4.87
CA GLU A 59 22.69 9.58 3.88
C GLU A 59 21.60 10.47 3.27
N MET A 60 20.34 10.00 3.23
CA MET A 60 19.20 10.81 2.78
C MET A 60 18.66 11.72 3.88
N LEU A 61 18.74 11.28 5.14
CA LEU A 61 18.24 12.03 6.30
C LEU A 61 19.21 13.13 6.77
N ALA A 62 20.51 12.94 6.57
CA ALA A 62 21.56 13.90 6.91
C ALA A 62 21.33 15.32 6.31
N PRO A 63 21.04 15.50 5.01
CA PRO A 63 20.76 16.83 4.45
C PRO A 63 19.45 17.44 4.94
N MET A 64 18.54 16.68 5.56
CA MET A 64 17.30 17.20 6.15
C MET A 64 17.48 17.75 7.57
N GLY A 65 18.68 17.65 8.14
CA GLY A 65 18.98 18.13 9.50
C GLY A 65 18.43 17.24 10.61
N LEU A 66 18.10 15.98 10.30
CA LEU A 66 17.67 15.00 11.29
C LEU A 66 18.89 14.44 12.04
N PRO A 67 18.80 14.22 13.36
CA PRO A 67 19.90 13.68 14.14
C PRO A 67 20.16 12.20 13.77
N GLU A 68 21.42 11.77 13.80
CA GLU A 68 21.85 10.42 13.35
C GLU A 68 21.20 9.26 14.12
N ASN A 69 20.70 9.54 15.33
CA ASN A 69 20.00 8.56 16.16
C ASN A 69 18.52 8.35 15.77
N VAL A 70 18.00 9.12 14.81
CA VAL A 70 16.61 8.99 14.33
C VAL A 70 16.54 8.05 13.15
N ARG A 71 15.71 7.01 13.28
CA ARG A 71 15.38 6.09 12.19
C ARG A 71 13.95 6.36 11.72
N VAL A 72 13.80 6.56 10.42
CA VAL A 72 12.50 6.82 9.79
C VAL A 72 12.13 5.61 8.93
N ILE A 73 10.94 5.07 9.20
CA ILE A 73 10.31 4.05 8.35
C ILE A 73 9.22 4.71 7.51
N ALA A 74 9.11 4.31 6.26
CA ALA A 74 8.09 4.79 5.35
C ALA A 74 7.45 3.61 4.63
N TRP A 75 6.16 3.75 4.32
CA TRP A 75 5.44 2.85 3.46
C TRP A 75 4.47 3.64 2.60
N GLY A 76 4.27 3.16 1.38
CA GLY A 76 3.32 3.73 0.42
C GLY A 76 2.46 2.61 -0.13
N LEU A 77 1.17 2.87 -0.24
CA LEU A 77 0.19 1.98 -0.84
C LEU A 77 -0.52 2.69 -1.98
N SER A 78 -0.83 1.96 -3.05
CA SER A 78 -1.67 2.47 -4.12
C SER A 78 -3.13 2.53 -3.64
N LEU A 79 -3.79 3.68 -3.82
CA LEU A 79 -5.21 3.85 -3.46
C LEU A 79 -6.13 3.17 -4.49
N GLU A 80 -5.68 3.14 -5.74
CA GLU A 80 -6.43 2.69 -6.90
C GLU A 80 -6.75 1.21 -6.78
N ARG A 81 -5.78 0.38 -6.38
CA ARG A 81 -5.97 -1.08 -6.30
C ARG A 81 -7.02 -1.48 -5.25
N PRO A 82 -6.94 -1.07 -3.97
CA PRO A 82 -7.99 -1.37 -2.98
C PRO A 82 -9.37 -0.85 -3.40
N THR A 83 -9.42 0.33 -4.03
CA THR A 83 -10.68 0.93 -4.50
C THR A 83 -11.30 0.13 -5.64
N MET A 84 -10.50 -0.30 -6.61
CA MET A 84 -10.95 -1.18 -7.70
C MET A 84 -11.48 -2.51 -7.17
N ILE A 85 -10.85 -3.09 -6.15
CA ILE A 85 -11.31 -4.33 -5.51
C ILE A 85 -12.65 -4.11 -4.81
N LYS A 86 -12.75 -3.05 -3.99
CA LYS A 86 -13.96 -2.74 -3.22
C LYS A 86 -15.18 -2.45 -4.10
N TYR A 87 -14.99 -1.66 -5.16
CA TYR A 87 -16.06 -1.31 -6.09
C TYR A 87 -16.18 -2.28 -7.28
N ARG A 88 -15.43 -3.40 -7.27
CA ARG A 88 -15.39 -4.42 -8.32
C ARG A 88 -15.19 -3.84 -9.72
N ILE A 89 -14.29 -2.87 -9.83
CA ILE A 89 -13.96 -2.18 -11.07
C ILE A 89 -12.83 -2.94 -11.78
N LYS A 90 -13.05 -3.33 -13.04
CA LYS A 90 -12.03 -4.02 -13.84
C LYS A 90 -11.03 -3.05 -14.49
N ASN A 91 -11.48 -1.86 -14.87
CA ASN A 91 -10.65 -0.87 -15.55
C ASN A 91 -10.44 0.38 -14.68
N ILE A 92 -9.18 0.77 -14.52
CA ILE A 92 -8.78 1.95 -13.74
C ILE A 92 -9.34 3.26 -14.32
N ARG A 93 -9.61 3.31 -15.63
CA ARG A 93 -10.18 4.49 -16.31
C ARG A 93 -11.63 4.78 -15.92
N ASP A 94 -12.32 3.78 -15.40
CA ASP A 94 -13.68 3.94 -14.88
C ASP A 94 -13.66 4.52 -13.45
N LEU A 95 -12.48 4.52 -12.80
CA LEU A 95 -12.29 5.10 -11.47
C LEU A 95 -11.84 6.56 -11.55
N PHE A 96 -10.90 6.89 -12.45
CA PHE A 96 -10.43 8.25 -12.66
C PHE A 96 -10.22 8.58 -14.15
N GLY A 97 -10.52 9.82 -14.52
CA GLY A 97 -10.31 10.36 -15.86
C GLY A 97 -11.54 11.06 -16.44
N HIS A 98 -11.37 11.63 -17.64
CA HIS A 98 -12.42 12.37 -18.34
C HIS A 98 -13.56 11.49 -18.87
N LYS A 99 -13.37 10.16 -18.94
CA LYS A 99 -14.37 9.18 -19.41
C LYS A 99 -15.15 8.52 -18.28
N VAL A 100 -14.96 8.96 -17.03
CA VAL A 100 -15.67 8.39 -15.89
C VAL A 100 -17.16 8.66 -16.02
N GLU A 101 -17.96 7.62 -15.81
CA GLU A 101 -19.41 7.71 -15.84
C GLU A 101 -19.92 8.39 -14.56
N LEU A 102 -20.35 9.65 -14.68
CA LEU A 102 -20.82 10.46 -13.54
C LEU A 102 -22.04 9.86 -12.82
N ALA A 103 -22.90 9.13 -13.54
CA ALA A 103 -24.05 8.45 -12.96
C ALA A 103 -23.63 7.40 -11.92
N ARG A 104 -22.56 6.66 -12.23
CA ARG A 104 -21.97 5.67 -11.34
C ARG A 104 -21.33 6.31 -10.10
N THR A 105 -20.64 7.44 -10.26
CA THR A 105 -20.05 8.16 -9.12
C THR A 105 -21.12 8.70 -8.17
N LYS A 106 -22.26 9.17 -8.69
CA LYS A 106 -23.38 9.67 -7.89
C LYS A 106 -24.12 8.58 -7.11
N THR A 107 -24.17 7.38 -7.66
CA THR A 107 -24.89 6.23 -7.08
C THR A 107 -24.00 5.30 -6.25
N ALA A 108 -22.68 5.44 -6.38
CA ALA A 108 -21.73 4.62 -5.65
C ALA A 108 -21.92 4.78 -4.13
N PRO A 109 -21.96 3.67 -3.38
CA PRO A 109 -22.04 3.74 -1.93
C PRO A 109 -20.79 4.41 -1.36
N VAL A 110 -20.97 5.13 -0.25
CA VAL A 110 -19.87 5.84 0.43
C VAL A 110 -18.77 4.85 0.81
N CYS A 111 -17.54 5.13 0.40
CA CYS A 111 -16.39 4.33 0.81
C CYS A 111 -16.08 4.58 2.29
N ARG A 112 -16.67 3.79 3.19
CA ARG A 112 -16.26 3.71 4.60
C ARG A 112 -15.71 2.32 4.90
N PHE A 113 -14.66 2.30 5.71
CA PHE A 113 -14.18 1.07 6.34
C PHE A 113 -15.02 0.90 7.60
N ASP A 114 -15.69 -0.25 7.74
CA ASP A 114 -16.43 -0.61 8.94
C ASP A 114 -15.47 -1.10 10.04
#